data_AF-A0A9P8FL71-F1
#
_entry.id   AF-A0A9P8FL71-F1
#
_cell.length_a   1.000
_cell.length_b   1.000
_cell.length_c   1.000
_cell.angle_alpha   90.00
_cell.angle_beta   90.00
_cell.angle_gamma   90.00
#
_symmetry.space_group_name_H-M   'P 1'
#
loop_
_entity.id
_entity.type
_entity.pdbx_description
1 polymer ?
#
loop_
_entity_poly.entity_id
_entity_poly.type
_entity_poly.pdbx_seq_one_letter_code
_entity_poly.pdbx_strand_id
1 'polypeptide(L)'
;DRIDNSDVLLDDFLYTFADETHEVQLALLTATVKLFIQRPKKGQELVPKVLKWATEETDNPDLRDRGYMYWRLLSSDPVAAKQVVMGEKPPITAETEKLDPFTLQEMCLVVGSLATIYLKPIKSVFRSARPRIVPESPALQKHRLPSHQAMLDAQKHWTEMTSMTSAQQRQNGNAHAANGDLAAAVDAADVYFSTIGSQQMSNMALNDDGYASPVGGEGAQTMFVVNQNQPQQVYQPTVGNGNGDLLSF
;
A
#
# COMPACT_ATOMS: atom_id res chain seq x y z
N ASP A 1 -23.87 3.87 -19.34
CA ASP A 1 -24.29 3.66 -20.74
C ASP A 1 -25.22 4.79 -21.21
N ARG A 2 -24.79 6.07 -21.13
CA ARG A 2 -25.77 7.17 -21.29
C ARG A 2 -25.21 8.56 -21.65
N ILE A 3 -24.01 8.65 -22.24
CA ILE A 3 -23.48 9.91 -22.79
C ILE A 3 -22.90 9.59 -24.17
N ASP A 4 -23.53 10.09 -25.24
CA ASP A 4 -23.16 9.73 -26.61
C ASP A 4 -22.02 10.59 -27.18
N ASN A 5 -21.89 11.81 -26.66
CA ASN A 5 -20.86 12.81 -26.96
C ASN A 5 -19.69 12.80 -25.96
N SER A 6 -19.51 11.72 -25.20
CA SER A 6 -18.48 11.62 -24.16
C SER A 6 -17.06 11.75 -24.68
N ASP A 7 -16.83 11.36 -25.93
CA ASP A 7 -15.57 11.51 -26.66
C ASP A 7 -15.21 12.97 -26.91
N VAL A 8 -16.16 13.76 -27.43
CA VAL A 8 -15.94 15.19 -27.70
C VAL A 8 -15.69 15.96 -26.41
N LEU A 9 -16.51 15.70 -25.38
CA LEU A 9 -16.37 16.36 -24.08
C LEU A 9 -15.03 16.04 -23.41
N LEU A 10 -14.56 14.80 -23.51
CA LEU A 10 -13.27 14.42 -22.94
C LEU A 10 -12.10 15.03 -23.72
N ASP A 11 -12.17 15.12 -25.05
CA ASP A 11 -11.11 15.79 -25.81
C ASP A 11 -11.00 17.28 -25.45
N ASP A 12 -12.13 17.96 -25.24
CA ASP A 12 -12.16 19.37 -24.78
C ASP A 12 -11.48 19.52 -23.41
N PHE A 13 -11.80 18.65 -22.44
CA PHE A 13 -11.14 18.68 -21.13
C PHE A 13 -9.65 18.29 -21.19
N LEU A 14 -9.28 17.45 -22.16
CA LEU A 14 -7.90 17.04 -22.37
C LEU A 14 -7.05 18.15 -23.01
N TYR A 15 -7.65 19.19 -23.61
CA TYR A 15 -6.89 20.31 -24.17
C TYR A 15 -6.07 21.07 -23.11
N THR A 16 -6.60 21.21 -21.90
CA THR A 16 -5.93 21.89 -20.77
C THR A 16 -5.28 20.94 -19.78
N PHE A 17 -5.08 19.66 -20.13
CA PHE A 17 -4.65 18.61 -19.20
C PHE A 17 -3.44 18.98 -18.33
N ALA A 18 -2.40 19.61 -18.91
CA ALA A 18 -1.18 19.98 -18.19
C ALA A 18 -1.40 21.11 -17.15
N ASP A 19 -2.39 21.98 -17.37
CA ASP A 19 -2.70 23.12 -16.50
C ASP A 19 -3.69 22.74 -15.38
N GLU A 20 -4.30 21.55 -15.45
CA GLU A 20 -5.24 21.06 -14.45
C GLU A 20 -4.55 20.58 -13.17
N THR A 21 -5.31 20.55 -12.07
CA THR A 21 -4.82 19.96 -10.82
C THR A 21 -4.59 18.45 -10.95
N HIS A 22 -3.68 17.89 -10.16
CA HIS A 22 -3.38 16.45 -10.18
C HIS A 22 -4.61 15.56 -9.97
N GLU A 23 -5.55 15.97 -9.11
CA GLU A 23 -6.80 15.22 -8.89
C GLU A 23 -7.65 15.14 -10.16
N VAL A 24 -7.70 16.23 -10.93
CA VAL A 24 -8.41 16.31 -12.20
C VAL A 24 -7.68 15.50 -13.27
N GLN A 25 -6.35 15.59 -13.36
CA GLN A 25 -5.55 14.80 -14.28
C GLN A 25 -5.75 13.28 -14.06
N LEU A 26 -5.73 12.84 -12.81
CA LEU A 26 -6.02 11.45 -12.44
C LEU A 26 -7.45 11.04 -12.84
N ALA A 27 -8.44 11.91 -12.61
CA ALA A 27 -9.82 11.66 -13.00
C ALA A 27 -9.98 11.56 -14.52
N LEU A 28 -9.34 12.45 -15.28
CA LEU A 28 -9.34 12.46 -16.75
C LEU A 28 -8.64 11.22 -17.33
N LEU A 29 -7.51 10.81 -16.76
CA LEU A 29 -6.83 9.57 -17.12
C LEU A 29 -7.77 8.36 -16.95
N THR A 30 -8.38 8.21 -15.77
CA THR A 30 -9.32 7.10 -15.51
C THR A 30 -10.57 7.20 -16.40
N ALA A 31 -11.09 8.40 -16.67
CA ALA A 31 -12.27 8.60 -17.51
C ALA A 31 -12.00 8.19 -18.97
N THR A 32 -10.83 8.57 -19.50
CA THR A 32 -10.41 8.23 -20.87
C THR A 32 -10.20 6.72 -21.03
N VAL A 33 -9.58 6.07 -20.03
CA VAL A 33 -9.44 4.60 -20.00
C VAL A 33 -10.81 3.92 -19.95
N LYS A 34 -11.75 4.41 -19.13
CA LYS A 34 -13.13 3.88 -19.09
C LYS A 34 -13.86 4.06 -20.43
N LEU A 35 -13.70 5.21 -21.09
CA LEU A 35 -14.28 5.46 -22.41
C LEU A 35 -13.78 4.42 -23.41
N PHE A 36 -12.48 4.14 -23.42
CA PHE A 36 -11.90 3.14 -24.32
C PHE A 36 -12.40 1.73 -24.03
N ILE A 37 -12.47 1.32 -22.76
CA ILE A 37 -13.01 0.00 -22.38
C ILE A 37 -14.48 -0.15 -22.80
N GLN A 38 -15.29 0.91 -22.68
CA GLN A 38 -16.71 0.87 -23.03
C GLN A 38 -16.94 1.02 -24.54
N ARG A 39 -16.17 1.88 -25.22
CA ARG A 39 -16.30 2.24 -26.63
C ARG A 39 -14.91 2.37 -27.28
N PRO A 40 -14.26 1.23 -27.64
CA PRO A 40 -12.88 1.23 -28.13
C PRO A 40 -12.66 2.13 -29.34
N LYS A 41 -13.60 2.15 -30.29
CA LYS A 41 -13.51 2.96 -31.52
C LYS A 41 -13.42 4.47 -31.24
N LYS A 42 -14.09 4.96 -30.20
CA LYS A 42 -14.10 6.39 -29.84
C LYS A 42 -12.94 6.78 -28.92
N GLY A 43 -12.46 5.85 -28.09
CA GLY A 43 -11.35 6.09 -27.16
C GLY A 43 -9.96 5.85 -27.75
N GLN A 44 -9.85 5.27 -28.96
CA GLN A 44 -8.58 4.84 -29.54
C GLN A 44 -7.60 5.99 -29.79
N GLU A 45 -8.10 7.19 -30.12
CA GLU A 45 -7.25 8.37 -30.34
C GLU A 45 -6.87 9.07 -29.04
N LEU A 46 -7.78 9.09 -28.05
CA LEU A 46 -7.60 9.82 -26.81
C LEU A 46 -6.69 9.09 -25.80
N VAL A 47 -6.78 7.75 -25.72
CA VAL A 47 -6.01 6.97 -24.74
C VAL A 47 -4.49 7.10 -24.92
N PRO A 48 -3.92 6.93 -26.13
CA PRO A 48 -2.48 7.08 -26.31
C PRO A 48 -2.00 8.50 -25.98
N LYS A 49 -2.81 9.52 -26.31
CA LYS A 49 -2.52 10.94 -26.03
C LYS A 49 -2.38 11.19 -24.52
N VAL A 50 -3.39 10.80 -23.74
CA VAL A 50 -3.38 11.00 -22.28
C VAL A 50 -2.33 10.13 -21.58
N LEU A 51 -2.08 8.91 -22.07
CA LEU A 51 -1.03 8.06 -21.51
C LEU A 51 0.35 8.67 -21.73
N LYS A 52 0.62 9.20 -22.93
CA LYS A 52 1.87 9.90 -23.22
C LYS A 52 2.08 11.08 -22.28
N TRP A 53 1.07 11.94 -22.12
CA TRP A 53 1.13 13.07 -21.20
C TRP A 53 1.39 12.63 -19.75
N ALA A 54 0.66 11.61 -19.28
CA ALA A 54 0.81 11.09 -17.93
C ALA A 54 2.19 10.44 -17.67
N THR A 55 2.84 9.85 -18.67
CA THR A 55 4.13 9.15 -18.49
C THR A 55 5.36 10.00 -18.79
N GLU A 56 5.28 10.89 -19.80
CA GLU A 56 6.44 11.64 -20.31
C GLU A 56 6.45 13.10 -19.84
N GLU A 57 5.29 13.75 -19.75
CA GLU A 57 5.21 15.21 -19.53
C GLU A 57 4.88 15.58 -18.08
N THR A 58 4.32 14.64 -17.32
CA THR A 58 4.00 14.81 -15.89
C THR A 58 5.19 14.50 -14.98
N ASP A 59 5.40 15.33 -13.97
CA ASP A 59 6.38 15.17 -12.88
C ASP A 59 5.81 14.43 -11.66
N ASN A 60 4.49 14.37 -11.51
CA ASN A 60 3.82 13.67 -10.43
C ASN A 60 4.01 12.13 -10.53
N PRO A 61 4.66 11.48 -9.52
CA PRO A 61 4.93 10.06 -9.56
C PRO A 61 3.67 9.18 -9.46
N ASP A 62 2.61 9.62 -8.77
CA ASP A 62 1.35 8.87 -8.64
C ASP A 62 0.61 8.79 -9.98
N LEU A 63 0.52 9.94 -10.67
CA LEU A 63 -0.10 9.99 -12.00
C LEU A 63 0.69 9.16 -13.02
N ARG A 64 2.02 9.21 -12.98
CA ARG A 64 2.89 8.40 -13.84
C ARG A 64 2.74 6.91 -13.60
N ASP A 65 2.75 6.47 -12.35
CA ASP A 65 2.58 5.05 -12.00
C ASP A 65 1.21 4.54 -12.46
N ARG A 66 0.15 5.32 -12.21
CA ARG A 66 -1.20 4.98 -12.67
C ARG A 66 -1.31 4.94 -14.20
N GLY A 67 -0.60 5.82 -14.90
CA GLY A 67 -0.47 5.79 -16.36
C GLY A 67 0.13 4.48 -16.85
N TYR A 68 1.29 4.08 -16.31
CA TYR A 68 1.92 2.79 -16.67
C TYR A 68 1.07 1.58 -16.27
N MET A 69 0.39 1.64 -15.13
CA MET A 69 -0.53 0.59 -14.70
C MET A 69 -1.65 0.38 -15.72
N TYR A 70 -2.30 1.47 -16.17
CA TYR A 70 -3.32 1.38 -17.21
C TYR A 70 -2.76 0.96 -18.55
N TRP A 71 -1.58 1.44 -18.95
CA TRP A 71 -0.93 1.01 -20.19
C TRP A 71 -0.72 -0.51 -20.19
N ARG A 72 -0.04 -1.05 -19.18
CA ARG A 72 0.20 -2.49 -19.07
C ARG A 72 -1.09 -3.29 -19.06
N LEU A 73 -2.08 -2.84 -18.29
CA LEU A 73 -3.37 -3.52 -18.20
C LEU A 73 -4.11 -3.57 -19.55
N LEU A 74 -4.14 -2.47 -20.29
CA LEU A 74 -4.78 -2.38 -21.60
C LEU A 74 -4.03 -3.14 -22.70
N SER A 75 -2.69 -3.20 -22.63
CA SER A 75 -1.85 -3.91 -23.59
C SER A 75 -1.75 -5.42 -23.32
N SER A 76 -1.92 -5.86 -22.07
CA SER A 76 -1.87 -7.29 -21.71
C SER A 76 -3.19 -8.01 -21.98
N ASP A 77 -4.31 -7.56 -21.38
CA ASP A 77 -5.61 -8.20 -21.57
C ASP A 77 -6.78 -7.21 -21.41
N PRO A 78 -7.52 -6.89 -22.49
CA PRO A 78 -8.67 -5.99 -22.42
C PRO A 78 -9.86 -6.57 -21.63
N VAL A 79 -9.97 -7.89 -21.50
CA VAL A 79 -11.06 -8.53 -20.74
C VAL A 79 -10.81 -8.36 -19.24
N ALA A 80 -9.60 -8.67 -18.77
CA ALA A 80 -9.19 -8.38 -17.40
C ALA A 80 -9.27 -6.88 -17.08
N ALA A 81 -8.85 -6.01 -18.02
CA ALA A 81 -8.94 -4.56 -17.84
C ALA A 81 -10.36 -4.09 -17.52
N LYS A 82 -11.36 -4.65 -18.21
CA LYS A 82 -12.77 -4.34 -17.97
C LYS A 82 -13.20 -4.74 -16.56
N GLN A 83 -12.82 -5.92 -16.09
CA GLN A 83 -13.18 -6.40 -14.75
C GLN A 83 -12.53 -5.56 -13.65
N VAL A 84 -11.26 -5.16 -13.83
CA VAL A 84 -10.53 -4.37 -12.84
C VAL A 84 -11.05 -2.92 -12.80
N VAL A 85 -11.23 -2.28 -13.96
CA VAL A 85 -11.55 -0.84 -14.01
C VAL A 85 -13.05 -0.57 -13.89
N MET A 86 -13.90 -1.45 -14.43
CA MET A 86 -15.36 -1.34 -14.38
C MET A 86 -16.01 -2.33 -13.41
N GLY A 87 -15.23 -2.94 -12.53
CA GLY A 87 -15.73 -3.83 -11.48
C GLY A 87 -16.72 -3.14 -10.54
N GLU A 88 -17.60 -3.94 -9.95
CA GLU A 88 -18.57 -3.46 -8.97
C GLU A 88 -17.84 -2.92 -7.74
N LYS A 89 -18.11 -1.66 -7.41
CA LYS A 89 -17.55 -1.03 -6.22
C LYS A 89 -18.49 -1.25 -5.05
N PRO A 90 -17.99 -1.59 -3.85
CA PRO A 90 -18.84 -1.72 -2.68
C PRO A 90 -19.59 -0.40 -2.42
N PRO A 91 -20.81 -0.47 -1.85
CA PRO A 91 -21.59 0.72 -1.55
C PRO A 91 -20.82 1.61 -0.57
N ILE A 92 -20.79 2.91 -0.85
CA ILE A 92 -20.13 3.90 0.01
C ILE A 92 -20.95 4.01 1.30
N THR A 93 -20.33 3.68 2.44
CA THR A 93 -20.91 3.90 3.76
C THR A 93 -20.65 5.34 4.21
N ALA A 94 -21.64 5.99 4.83
CA ALA A 94 -21.52 7.35 5.35
C ALA A 94 -20.75 7.40 6.68
N GLU A 95 -19.52 6.88 6.71
CA GLU A 95 -18.68 6.86 7.92
C GLU A 95 -17.98 8.20 8.18
N THR A 96 -17.97 9.12 7.21
CA THR A 96 -17.31 10.43 7.32
C THR A 96 -17.86 11.31 8.44
N GLU A 97 -19.13 11.12 8.84
CA GLU A 97 -19.74 11.85 9.96
C GLU A 97 -19.49 11.19 11.32
N LYS A 98 -18.99 9.95 11.34
CA LYS A 98 -18.70 9.25 12.59
C LYS A 98 -17.34 9.68 13.10
N LEU A 99 -17.33 10.26 14.29
CA LEU A 99 -16.09 10.47 15.02
C LEU A 99 -15.46 9.12 15.36
N ASP A 100 -14.14 9.06 15.25
CA ASP A 100 -13.34 7.95 15.77
C ASP A 100 -13.75 7.69 17.24
N PRO A 101 -14.06 6.42 17.63
CA PRO A 101 -14.56 6.11 18.96
C PRO A 101 -13.68 6.61 20.11
N PHE A 102 -12.36 6.64 19.91
CA PHE A 102 -11.43 7.15 20.91
C PHE A 102 -11.55 8.67 21.07
N THR A 103 -11.61 9.39 19.94
CA THR A 103 -11.85 10.85 19.93
C THR A 103 -13.21 11.21 20.54
N LEU A 104 -14.26 10.43 20.24
CA LEU A 104 -15.60 10.62 20.81
C LEU A 104 -15.58 10.44 22.34
N GLN A 105 -14.92 9.40 22.83
CA GLN A 105 -14.80 9.13 24.26
C GLN A 105 -14.09 10.29 24.98
N GLU A 106 -13.01 10.80 24.40
CA GLU A 106 -12.29 11.96 24.95
C GLU A 106 -13.23 13.17 25.03
N MET A 107 -13.99 13.48 23.97
CA MET A 107 -14.97 14.57 23.96
C MET A 107 -16.04 14.43 25.04
N CYS A 108 -16.53 13.22 25.27
CA CYS A 108 -17.48 12.92 26.34
C CYS A 108 -16.91 13.21 27.74
N LEU A 109 -15.60 13.04 27.95
CA LEU A 109 -14.94 13.34 29.23
C LEU A 109 -14.60 14.82 29.41
N VAL A 110 -14.63 15.62 28.35
CA VAL A 110 -14.31 17.06 28.36
C VAL A 110 -15.49 17.94 27.93
N VAL A 111 -16.72 17.43 28.11
CA VAL A 111 -17.96 18.18 27.87
C VAL A 111 -17.96 19.49 28.67
N GLY A 112 -18.30 20.60 28.00
CA GLY A 112 -18.22 21.94 28.56
C GLY A 112 -16.92 22.68 28.24
N SER A 113 -16.00 22.08 27.47
CA SER A 113 -14.80 22.75 26.94
C SER A 113 -14.93 23.11 25.46
N LEU A 114 -14.14 24.09 24.99
CA LEU A 114 -14.10 24.50 23.58
C LEU A 114 -13.77 23.36 22.61
N ALA A 115 -13.10 22.29 23.08
CA ALA A 115 -12.78 21.12 22.25
C ALA A 115 -14.04 20.46 21.66
N THR A 116 -15.13 20.42 22.44
CA THR A 116 -16.41 19.84 21.99
C THR A 116 -17.15 20.72 20.97
N ILE A 117 -16.87 22.03 20.96
CA ILE A 117 -17.45 22.96 19.97
C ILE A 117 -16.71 22.84 18.63
N TYR A 118 -15.38 22.72 18.67
CA TYR A 118 -14.56 22.58 17.46
C TYR A 118 -14.54 21.16 16.91
N LEU A 119 -15.11 20.18 17.62
CA LEU A 119 -15.05 18.77 17.30
C LEU A 119 -13.60 18.32 16.99
N LYS A 120 -12.64 18.77 17.81
CA LYS A 120 -11.24 18.34 17.75
C LYS A 120 -10.74 17.79 19.09
N PRO A 121 -9.72 16.91 19.10
CA PRO A 121 -9.09 16.42 20.33
C PRO A 121 -8.61 17.56 21.23
N ILE A 122 -8.66 17.41 22.55
CA ILE A 122 -8.40 18.52 23.49
C ILE A 122 -7.00 19.12 23.32
N LYS A 123 -6.01 18.26 23.00
CA LYS A 123 -4.61 18.64 22.78
C LYS A 123 -4.44 19.58 21.58
N SER A 124 -5.34 19.51 20.60
CA SER A 124 -5.31 20.40 19.43
C SER A 124 -5.80 21.82 19.74
N VAL A 125 -6.70 21.95 20.71
CA VAL A 125 -7.28 23.24 21.12
C VAL A 125 -6.49 23.86 22.27
N PHE A 126 -6.02 23.03 23.21
CA PHE A 126 -5.30 23.47 24.41
C PHE A 126 -3.95 22.75 24.51
N ARG A 127 -2.87 23.49 24.26
CA ARG A 127 -1.50 22.96 24.23
C ARG A 127 -1.06 22.31 25.56
N SER A 128 -1.58 22.80 26.69
CA SER A 128 -1.25 22.31 28.04
C SER A 128 -2.22 21.24 28.58
N ALA A 129 -3.32 20.98 27.87
CA ALA A 129 -4.32 20.02 28.33
C ALA A 129 -3.87 18.59 28.07
N ARG A 130 -4.10 17.72 29.06
CA ARG A 130 -3.86 16.29 28.94
C ARG A 130 -5.12 15.59 28.41
N PRO A 131 -4.98 14.68 27.42
CA PRO A 131 -6.10 13.84 26.99
C PRO A 131 -6.68 13.07 28.17
N ARG A 132 -8.01 12.99 28.23
CA ARG A 132 -8.71 12.18 29.24
C ARG A 132 -9.19 10.89 28.59
N ILE A 133 -8.92 9.77 29.24
CA ILE A 133 -9.34 8.44 28.81
C ILE A 133 -10.14 7.77 29.93
N VAL A 134 -11.07 6.89 29.58
CA VAL A 134 -11.77 6.08 30.58
C VAL A 134 -10.85 4.93 30.98
N PRO A 135 -10.50 4.78 32.27
CA PRO A 135 -9.75 3.63 32.72
C PRO A 135 -10.61 2.37 32.62
N GLU A 136 -10.00 1.24 32.27
CA GLU A 136 -10.72 -0.03 32.20
C GLU A 136 -11.23 -0.45 33.58
N SER A 137 -12.50 -0.85 33.65
CA SER A 137 -13.09 -1.31 34.90
C SER A 137 -12.56 -2.70 35.29
N PRO A 138 -12.36 -3.00 36.58
CA PRO A 138 -12.02 -4.36 37.03
C PRO A 138 -13.06 -5.43 36.67
N ALA A 139 -14.29 -5.01 36.33
CA ALA A 139 -15.37 -5.90 35.90
C ALA A 139 -15.41 -6.12 34.38
N LEU A 140 -14.49 -5.50 33.61
CA LEU A 140 -14.48 -5.61 32.15
C LEU A 140 -14.16 -7.04 31.71
N GLN A 141 -15.16 -7.71 31.17
CA GLN A 141 -15.01 -9.02 30.56
C GLN A 141 -14.41 -8.87 29.15
N LYS A 142 -13.07 -8.79 29.08
CA LYS A 142 -12.31 -8.63 27.82
C LYS A 142 -12.73 -9.61 26.72
N HIS A 143 -13.08 -10.84 27.11
CA HIS A 143 -13.52 -11.90 26.20
C HIS A 143 -14.87 -11.66 25.51
N ARG A 144 -15.71 -10.75 26.04
CA ARG A 144 -17.02 -10.39 25.46
C ARG A 144 -16.99 -9.12 24.62
N LEU A 145 -15.84 -8.46 24.50
CA LEU A 145 -15.72 -7.25 23.69
C LEU A 145 -15.91 -7.62 22.20
N PRO A 146 -16.68 -6.84 21.43
CA PRO A 146 -16.85 -7.06 19.99
C PRO A 146 -15.52 -7.15 19.24
N SER A 147 -14.52 -6.38 19.67
CA SER A 147 -13.15 -6.43 19.14
C SER A 147 -12.45 -7.76 19.39
N HIS A 148 -12.57 -8.31 20.60
CA HIS A 148 -11.99 -9.60 20.96
C HIS A 148 -12.71 -10.76 20.24
N GLN A 149 -14.03 -10.67 20.09
CA GLN A 149 -14.82 -11.65 19.35
C GLN A 149 -14.48 -11.64 17.86
N ALA A 150 -14.37 -10.45 17.24
CA ALA A 150 -13.97 -10.30 15.85
C ALA A 150 -12.56 -10.85 15.58
N MET A 151 -11.62 -10.65 16.51
CA MET A 151 -10.26 -11.21 16.40
C MET A 151 -10.27 -12.75 16.46
N LEU A 152 -11.05 -13.34 17.36
CA LEU A 152 -11.22 -14.79 17.45
C LEU A 152 -11.85 -15.36 16.18
N ASP A 153 -12.86 -14.70 15.64
CA ASP A 153 -13.54 -15.16 14.44
C ASP A 153 -12.67 -14.98 13.18
N ALA A 154 -11.86 -13.92 13.11
CA ALA A 154 -10.82 -13.76 12.09
C ALA A 154 -9.75 -14.87 12.20
N GLN A 155 -9.35 -15.24 13.42
CA GLN A 155 -8.40 -16.33 13.65
C GLN A 155 -8.97 -17.69 13.27
N LYS A 156 -10.26 -17.94 13.55
CA LYS A 156 -10.96 -19.14 13.07
C LYS A 156 -11.05 -19.17 11.55
N HIS A 157 -11.44 -18.06 10.91
CA HIS A 157 -11.51 -17.96 9.46
C HIS A 157 -10.15 -18.23 8.80
N TRP A 158 -9.07 -17.67 9.36
CA TRP A 158 -7.72 -17.94 8.90
C TRP A 158 -7.34 -19.42 9.08
N THR A 159 -7.62 -20.00 10.25
CA THR A 159 -7.34 -21.42 10.55
C THR A 159 -8.13 -22.36 9.63
N GLU A 160 -9.39 -22.03 9.34
CA GLU A 160 -10.25 -22.79 8.45
C GLU A 160 -9.77 -22.72 7.00
N MET A 161 -9.35 -21.53 6.54
CA MET A 161 -8.73 -21.34 5.23
C MET A 161 -7.41 -22.14 5.10
N THR A 162 -6.55 -22.13 6.13
CA THR A 162 -5.33 -22.95 6.18
C THR A 162 -5.67 -24.45 6.19
N SER A 163 -6.68 -24.86 6.94
CA SER A 163 -7.09 -26.27 7.00
C SER A 163 -7.67 -26.77 5.67
N MET A 164 -8.43 -25.95 4.94
CA MET A 164 -8.92 -26.25 3.60
C MET A 164 -7.78 -26.39 2.58
N THR A 165 -6.78 -25.52 2.63
CA THR A 165 -5.58 -25.67 1.79
C THR A 165 -4.80 -26.95 2.10
N SER A 166 -4.75 -27.37 3.37
CA SER A 166 -4.08 -28.61 3.78
C SER A 166 -4.88 -29.89 3.47
N ALA A 167 -6.22 -29.80 3.38
CA ALA A 167 -7.09 -30.93 3.06
C ALA A 167 -7.03 -31.31 1.56
N GLN A 168 -6.84 -30.33 0.67
CA GLN A 168 -6.65 -30.58 -0.77
C GLN A 168 -5.34 -31.33 -1.08
N GLN A 169 -4.38 -31.34 -0.14
CA GLN A 169 -3.08 -32.00 -0.30
C GLN A 169 -3.06 -33.47 0.19
N ARG A 170 -4.14 -33.96 0.82
CA ARG A 170 -4.21 -35.33 1.36
C ARG A 170 -4.71 -36.40 0.38
N GLN A 171 -5.12 -36.05 -0.83
CA GLN A 171 -5.58 -37.04 -1.81
C GLN A 171 -4.50 -37.51 -2.80
N ASN A 172 -3.28 -36.95 -2.75
CA ASN A 172 -2.17 -37.43 -3.57
C ASN A 172 -1.08 -38.02 -2.67
N GLY A 173 -1.14 -39.33 -2.46
CA GLY A 173 -0.13 -40.06 -1.72
C GLY A 173 1.19 -40.07 -2.47
N ASN A 174 2.11 -39.17 -2.11
CA ASN A 174 3.53 -39.45 -2.21
C ASN A 174 4.30 -38.62 -1.18
N ALA A 175 5.12 -39.30 -0.40
CA ALA A 175 5.90 -38.72 0.68
C ALA A 175 6.93 -37.72 0.16
N HIS A 176 6.70 -36.44 0.43
CA HIS A 176 7.78 -35.50 0.71
C HIS A 176 7.29 -34.47 1.72
N ALA A 177 8.00 -34.36 2.83
CA ALA A 177 7.74 -33.41 3.89
C ALA A 177 7.96 -31.98 3.36
N ALA A 178 6.93 -31.38 2.78
CA ALA A 178 6.92 -29.97 2.42
C ALA A 178 6.41 -29.17 3.61
N ASN A 179 7.34 -28.90 4.53
CA ASN A 179 7.30 -27.65 5.29
C ASN A 179 7.05 -26.52 4.27
N GLY A 180 6.08 -25.65 4.52
CA GLY A 180 5.74 -24.54 3.62
C GLY A 180 6.93 -23.60 3.51
N ASP A 181 7.85 -23.92 2.61
CA ASP A 181 9.13 -23.26 2.52
C ASP A 181 8.98 -22.08 1.57
N LEU A 182 8.76 -20.90 2.14
CA LEU A 182 8.86 -19.63 1.43
C LEU A 182 10.20 -19.54 0.67
N ALA A 183 11.23 -20.25 1.13
CA ALA A 183 12.51 -20.41 0.44
C ALA A 183 12.41 -21.20 -0.87
N ALA A 184 11.53 -22.20 -0.98
CA ALA A 184 11.34 -22.93 -2.24
C ALA A 184 10.61 -22.09 -3.30
N ALA A 185 9.72 -21.18 -2.86
CA ALA A 185 9.05 -20.23 -3.76
C ALA A 185 10.00 -19.12 -4.24
N VAL A 186 10.93 -18.65 -3.40
CA VAL A 186 11.93 -17.64 -3.79
C VAL A 186 13.02 -18.22 -4.70
N ASP A 187 13.46 -19.45 -4.42
CA ASP A 187 14.45 -20.17 -5.24
C ASP A 187 13.87 -20.53 -6.63
N ALA A 188 12.60 -20.96 -6.68
CA ALA A 188 11.90 -21.17 -7.95
C ALA A 188 11.72 -19.87 -8.77
N ALA A 189 11.56 -18.72 -8.11
CA ALA A 189 11.50 -17.42 -8.78
C ALA A 189 12.88 -17.04 -9.35
N ASP A 190 13.97 -17.21 -8.61
CA ASP A 190 15.33 -16.91 -9.07
C ASP A 190 15.78 -17.81 -10.23
N VAL A 191 15.39 -19.10 -10.25
CA VAL A 191 15.66 -20.01 -11.38
C VAL A 191 14.87 -19.62 -12.64
N TYR A 192 13.63 -19.13 -12.48
CA TYR A 192 12.83 -18.64 -13.60
C TYR A 192 13.39 -17.34 -14.20
N PHE A 193 13.83 -16.40 -13.36
CA PHE A 193 14.42 -15.14 -13.83
C PHE A 193 15.83 -15.29 -14.40
N SER A 194 16.65 -16.22 -13.90
CA SER A 194 17.95 -16.54 -14.50
C SER A 194 17.81 -17.25 -15.86
N THR A 195 16.74 -18.03 -16.06
CA THR A 195 16.46 -18.72 -17.32
C THR A 195 15.86 -17.80 -18.38
N ILE A 196 15.07 -16.79 -17.98
CA ILE A 196 14.46 -15.83 -18.92
C ILE A 196 15.35 -14.60 -19.16
N GLY A 197 16.17 -14.21 -18.18
CA GLY A 197 17.07 -13.05 -18.26
C GLY A 197 18.34 -13.28 -19.09
N SER A 198 18.72 -14.54 -19.35
CA SER A 198 19.97 -14.87 -20.05
C SER A 198 19.85 -15.00 -21.57
N GLN A 199 18.64 -15.17 -22.14
CA GLN A 199 18.47 -15.29 -23.60
C GLN A 199 17.94 -14.04 -24.30
N GLN A 200 17.62 -12.96 -23.59
CA GLN A 200 17.08 -11.75 -24.22
C GLN A 200 17.62 -10.42 -23.65
N MET A 201 18.85 -10.42 -23.13
CA MET A 201 19.64 -9.18 -22.89
C MET A 201 21.03 -9.21 -23.55
N SER A 202 21.33 -10.18 -24.42
CA SER A 202 22.55 -10.19 -25.24
C SER A 202 22.38 -9.48 -26.60
N ASN A 203 21.16 -9.05 -26.95
CA ASN A 203 20.84 -8.43 -28.24
C ASN A 203 20.47 -6.93 -28.14
N MET A 204 20.82 -6.28 -27.04
CA MET A 204 20.73 -4.83 -26.87
C MET A 204 22.13 -4.28 -26.52
N ALA A 205 23.09 -4.56 -27.40
CA ALA A 205 24.35 -3.83 -27.44
C ALA A 205 24.04 -2.40 -27.94
N LEU A 206 23.70 -1.51 -27.01
CA LEU A 206 23.78 -0.08 -27.24
C LEU A 206 25.22 0.36 -26.96
N ASN A 207 25.82 0.94 -27.99
CA ASN A 207 27.14 1.54 -28.01
C ASN A 207 27.41 2.39 -26.75
N ASP A 208 28.53 2.04 -26.10
CA ASP A 208 29.61 2.94 -25.71
C ASP A 208 29.33 4.44 -25.86
N ASP A 209 29.12 5.13 -24.74
CA ASP A 209 29.69 6.47 -24.49
C ASP A 209 29.46 6.91 -23.03
N GLY A 210 30.50 6.69 -22.21
CA GLY A 210 30.98 7.63 -21.20
C GLY A 210 30.06 8.08 -20.05
N TYR A 211 29.91 7.27 -19.01
CA TYR A 211 29.80 7.79 -17.62
C TYR A 211 30.41 6.78 -16.62
N ALA A 212 31.58 7.12 -16.08
CA ALA A 212 32.33 6.30 -15.14
C ALA A 212 31.82 6.51 -13.71
N SER A 213 31.44 5.43 -13.02
CA SER A 213 31.40 5.39 -11.54
C SER A 213 32.67 4.73 -11.00
N PRO A 214 33.27 5.27 -9.93
CA PRO A 214 34.54 4.78 -9.40
C PRO A 214 34.34 3.60 -8.45
N VAL A 215 35.44 2.87 -8.20
CA VAL A 215 35.63 1.78 -7.24
C VAL A 215 35.47 0.37 -7.83
N GLY A 216 36.57 -0.09 -8.42
CA GLY A 216 36.99 -1.50 -8.33
C GLY A 216 38.16 -1.59 -7.34
N GLY A 217 38.21 -2.68 -6.55
CA GLY A 217 39.38 -3.02 -5.74
C GLY A 217 39.07 -3.88 -4.52
N GLU A 218 39.11 -5.20 -4.72
CA GLU A 218 39.51 -6.27 -3.78
C GLU A 218 38.94 -6.35 -2.34
N GLY A 219 38.22 -7.46 -2.10
CA GLY A 219 38.47 -8.36 -0.98
C GLY A 219 38.02 -7.94 0.43
N ALA A 220 36.76 -8.22 0.78
CA ALA A 220 36.38 -8.61 2.15
C ALA A 220 34.95 -9.17 2.18
N GLN A 221 34.80 -10.41 2.64
CA GLN A 221 33.51 -11.00 3.00
C GLN A 221 32.88 -10.22 4.15
N THR A 222 31.65 -9.71 3.99
CA THR A 222 30.79 -9.36 5.12
C THR A 222 29.38 -9.91 4.88
N MET A 223 29.16 -11.11 5.42
CA MET A 223 27.85 -11.74 5.56
C MET A 223 27.05 -10.98 6.63
N PHE A 224 25.98 -10.28 6.24
CA PHE A 224 25.00 -9.77 7.20
C PHE A 224 24.07 -10.91 7.61
N VAL A 225 24.26 -11.44 8.82
CA VAL A 225 23.34 -12.39 9.46
C VAL A 225 22.34 -11.61 10.33
N VAL A 226 21.08 -11.59 9.93
CA VAL A 226 19.97 -11.05 10.74
C VAL A 226 19.46 -12.18 11.63
N ASN A 227 19.79 -12.16 12.92
CA ASN A 227 19.28 -13.14 13.89
C ASN A 227 17.94 -12.65 14.47
N GLN A 228 16.84 -13.23 13.98
CA GLN A 228 15.49 -13.02 14.48
C GLN A 228 15.20 -14.06 15.57
N ASN A 229 15.32 -13.65 16.85
CA ASN A 229 14.60 -14.14 18.05
C ASN A 229 15.49 -14.27 19.31
N GLN A 230 15.47 -13.26 20.20
CA GLN A 230 15.64 -13.45 21.64
C GLN A 230 14.77 -12.45 22.43
N PRO A 231 14.19 -12.84 23.58
CA PRO A 231 13.36 -11.97 24.43
C PRO A 231 14.20 -10.93 25.18
N GLN A 232 13.74 -9.67 25.18
CA GLN A 232 14.37 -8.53 25.82
C GLN A 232 14.56 -8.74 27.34
N GLN A 233 15.79 -8.61 27.82
CA GLN A 233 16.13 -8.48 29.24
C GLN A 233 16.08 -7.00 29.65
N VAL A 234 15.39 -6.75 30.76
CA VAL A 234 15.12 -5.47 31.42
C VAL A 234 16.42 -4.80 31.89
N TYR A 235 16.61 -3.52 31.57
CA TYR A 235 17.75 -2.73 32.01
C TYR A 235 17.49 -2.16 33.42
N GLN A 236 18.27 -2.61 34.41
CA GLN A 236 18.35 -2.03 35.76
C GLN A 236 19.69 -1.28 35.86
N PRO A 237 19.74 -0.01 36.31
CA PRO A 237 21.02 0.69 36.41
C PRO A 237 21.78 0.23 37.66
N THR A 238 22.97 -0.32 37.43
CA THR A 238 23.92 -0.72 38.47
C THR A 238 24.73 0.48 38.91
N VAL A 239 24.71 0.75 40.22
CA VAL A 239 25.50 1.75 40.94
C VAL A 239 26.99 1.38 40.83
N GLY A 240 27.82 2.31 40.33
CA GLY A 240 29.25 2.11 40.13
C GLY A 240 30.04 3.37 40.43
N ASN A 241 30.73 3.33 41.57
CA ASN A 241 31.54 4.36 42.20
C ASN A 241 32.78 4.72 41.35
N GLY A 242 32.93 5.97 40.91
CA GLY A 242 34.10 6.40 40.14
C GLY A 242 34.17 7.90 39.92
N ASN A 243 34.99 8.57 40.72
CA ASN A 243 35.30 10.00 40.67
C ASN A 243 35.76 10.45 39.27
N GLY A 244 35.24 11.59 38.80
CA GLY A 244 35.63 12.21 37.55
C GLY A 244 34.91 13.54 37.32
N ASP A 245 35.27 14.51 38.15
CA ASP A 245 34.92 15.94 38.08
C ASP A 245 35.25 16.55 36.70
N LEU A 246 34.26 17.16 36.04
CA LEU A 246 34.44 18.13 34.94
C LEU A 246 33.18 19.03 34.85
N LEU A 247 33.00 19.90 35.84
CA LEU A 247 32.28 21.17 35.67
C LEU A 247 33.31 22.28 35.41
N SER A 248 33.31 22.85 34.21
CA SER A 248 33.92 24.16 33.94
C SER A 248 32.95 25.02 33.12
N PHE A 249 32.37 26.01 33.82
CA PHE A 249 31.59 27.18 33.39
C PHE A 249 30.28 26.96 32.62
#